data_AF-A0A7S4NMM9-F1
#
_entry.id   AF-A0A7S4NMM9-F1
#
_cell.length_a   1.000
_cell.length_b   1.000
_cell.length_c   1.000
_cell.angle_alpha   90.00
_cell.angle_beta   90.00
_cell.angle_gamma   90.00
#
_symmetry.space_group_name_H-M   'P 1'
#
loop_
_entity.id
_entity.type
_entity.pdbx_description
1 polymer ?
#
loop_
_entity_poly.entity_id
_entity_poly.type
_entity_poly.pdbx_seq_one_letter_code
_entity_poly.pdbx_strand_id
1 'polypeptide(L)'
;MLKAWPRLAVRTRIMAKQPPTKRRKTSTTTDNKGTDKVITSKYFSTPTASKPSSSSSSSSSAYTSSFEPLTWKCFPSLEEVEVHTLILGTHPSITSLKENRYFGHKMNAFWWIAGDCLGFRRADGISPSTQKPYTLAQYLRHGEEKVIPYEEQVKVFAANGFALWDIVQSCQRKGSLDSAIRNETPNDIPGFCQKNPSLKRIVIANGSTGSNFFLKHFKEWCFSGDLKPAENTQSQKVFASIPKEKLENARITFVSCVSVSPAAAGFTYLQKRNFWEEHVYNPGLNEKLKNEKKISQENKPTEQHE
;
A
#
# COMPACT_ATOMS: atom_id res chain seq x y z
N MET A 1 44.37 -8.51 29.32
CA MET A 1 44.59 -9.21 28.04
C MET A 1 43.27 -9.39 27.33
N LEU A 2 42.99 -8.59 26.31
CA LEU A 2 41.81 -8.68 25.45
C LEU A 2 42.34 -8.81 24.02
N LYS A 3 42.07 -9.96 23.39
CA LYS A 3 42.60 -10.34 22.07
C LYS A 3 41.85 -9.57 20.97
N ALA A 4 42.62 -8.89 20.12
CA ALA A 4 42.16 -8.18 18.93
C ALA A 4 41.84 -9.16 17.78
N TRP A 5 40.76 -8.87 17.04
CA TRP A 5 40.35 -9.58 15.82
C TRP A 5 41.20 -9.10 14.62
N PRO A 6 41.73 -9.99 13.75
CA PRO A 6 42.55 -9.56 12.62
C PRO A 6 41.73 -8.93 11.49
N ARG A 7 42.18 -7.75 11.03
CA ARG A 7 41.70 -7.06 9.81
C ARG A 7 42.16 -7.82 8.57
N LEU A 8 41.23 -8.33 7.77
CA LEU A 8 41.53 -8.85 6.43
C LEU A 8 41.63 -7.68 5.44
N ALA A 9 42.83 -7.47 4.90
CA ALA A 9 43.09 -6.53 3.82
C ALA A 9 42.66 -7.14 2.48
N VAL A 10 41.65 -6.57 1.84
CA VAL A 10 41.32 -6.89 0.44
C VAL A 10 42.01 -5.87 -0.46
N ARG A 11 43.07 -6.33 -1.16
CA ARG A 11 43.77 -5.59 -2.21
C ARG A 11 42.82 -5.34 -3.39
N THR A 12 42.57 -4.07 -3.68
CA THR A 12 41.96 -3.60 -4.94
C THR A 12 42.89 -3.88 -6.12
N ARG A 13 42.47 -4.74 -7.05
CA ARG A 13 43.11 -4.92 -8.36
C ARG A 13 42.29 -4.14 -9.39
N ILE A 14 42.85 -3.03 -9.87
CA ILE A 14 42.31 -2.25 -10.98
C ILE A 14 42.52 -3.08 -12.26
N MET A 15 41.43 -3.55 -12.86
CA MET A 15 41.42 -4.16 -14.20
C MET A 15 40.90 -3.14 -15.20
N ALA A 16 41.69 -2.88 -16.24
CA ALA A 16 41.41 -1.93 -17.31
C ALA A 16 40.15 -2.31 -18.10
N LYS A 17 39.36 -1.29 -18.44
CA LYS A 17 38.11 -1.37 -19.22
C LYS A 17 38.38 -1.90 -20.63
N GLN A 18 37.69 -2.96 -21.04
CA GLN A 18 37.50 -3.30 -22.46
C GLN A 18 36.26 -2.57 -23.02
N PRO A 19 36.29 -2.15 -24.30
CA PRO A 19 35.16 -1.46 -24.93
C PRO A 19 33.98 -2.42 -25.21
N PRO A 20 32.73 -1.93 -25.21
CA PRO A 20 31.56 -2.79 -25.34
C PRO A 20 31.37 -3.28 -26.77
N THR A 21 31.31 -4.60 -26.93
CA THR A 21 30.92 -5.27 -28.17
C THR A 21 29.39 -5.21 -28.36
N LYS A 22 28.95 -4.77 -29.54
CA LYS A 22 27.53 -4.72 -29.94
C LYS A 22 26.95 -6.13 -29.96
N ARG A 23 26.07 -6.47 -29.02
CA ARG A 23 25.33 -7.73 -29.02
C ARG A 23 23.97 -7.57 -29.72
N ARG A 24 23.83 -8.29 -30.83
CA ARG A 24 22.66 -8.42 -31.70
C ARG A 24 21.52 -9.10 -30.92
N LYS A 25 20.36 -8.45 -30.84
CA LYS A 25 19.13 -9.01 -30.24
C LYS A 25 18.61 -10.14 -31.13
N THR A 26 18.57 -11.36 -30.62
CA THR A 26 17.74 -12.44 -31.18
C THR A 26 16.45 -12.51 -30.37
N SER A 27 15.36 -12.19 -31.05
CA SER A 27 13.98 -12.26 -30.55
C SER A 27 13.49 -13.71 -30.59
N THR A 28 13.23 -14.29 -29.43
CA THR A 28 12.29 -15.41 -29.29
C THR A 28 11.05 -14.88 -28.59
N THR A 29 10.03 -14.67 -29.40
CA THR A 29 8.69 -14.24 -29.00
C THR A 29 7.98 -15.44 -28.38
N THR A 30 7.73 -15.41 -27.08
CA THR A 30 6.64 -16.17 -26.46
C THR A 30 5.56 -15.17 -26.10
N ASP A 31 4.51 -15.15 -26.93
CA ASP A 31 3.32 -14.35 -26.75
C ASP A 31 2.53 -14.83 -25.53
N ASN A 32 2.50 -14.00 -24.49
CA ASN A 32 1.54 -14.12 -23.39
C ASN A 32 0.99 -12.73 -23.00
N LYS A 33 0.81 -11.83 -23.99
CA LYS A 33 0.46 -10.41 -23.79
C LYS A 33 -1.05 -10.10 -23.88
N GLY A 34 -1.90 -11.11 -24.03
CA GLY A 34 -3.32 -10.91 -24.37
C GLY A 34 -4.29 -10.88 -23.19
N THR A 35 -4.03 -11.60 -22.10
CA THR A 35 -5.07 -11.91 -21.09
C THR A 35 -5.06 -11.00 -19.86
N ASP A 36 -3.92 -10.43 -19.49
CA ASP A 36 -3.80 -9.66 -18.24
C ASP A 36 -4.22 -8.18 -18.36
N LYS A 37 -4.21 -7.60 -19.58
CA LYS A 37 -4.70 -6.22 -19.81
C LYS A 37 -6.21 -6.08 -19.63
N VAL A 38 -6.97 -7.16 -19.77
CA VAL A 38 -8.43 -7.17 -19.62
C VAL A 38 -8.82 -7.19 -18.13
N ILE A 39 -7.92 -7.59 -17.24
CA ILE A 39 -8.20 -7.78 -15.82
C ILE A 39 -8.40 -6.42 -15.13
N THR A 40 -7.61 -5.39 -15.42
CA THR A 40 -7.71 -4.12 -14.69
C THR A 40 -8.86 -3.21 -15.13
N SER A 41 -9.35 -3.29 -16.37
CA SER A 41 -10.51 -2.47 -16.77
C SER A 41 -11.82 -2.94 -16.12
N LYS A 42 -11.88 -4.17 -15.58
CA LYS A 42 -13.08 -4.76 -14.98
C LYS A 42 -13.20 -4.46 -13.47
N TYR A 43 -12.09 -4.38 -12.74
CA TYR A 43 -12.11 -4.21 -11.27
C TYR A 43 -12.01 -2.76 -10.80
N PHE A 44 -11.64 -1.84 -11.68
CA PHE A 44 -11.68 -0.41 -11.41
C PHE A 44 -12.80 0.25 -12.23
N SER A 45 -14.00 -0.33 -12.18
CA SER A 45 -15.19 0.23 -12.82
C SER A 45 -15.50 1.58 -12.18
N THR A 46 -15.65 2.61 -13.00
CA THR A 46 -16.21 3.89 -12.55
C THR A 46 -17.68 3.69 -12.22
N PRO A 47 -18.21 4.26 -11.12
CA PRO A 47 -19.65 4.32 -10.96
C PRO A 47 -20.23 5.13 -12.12
N THR A 48 -21.24 4.57 -12.77
CA THR A 48 -22.00 5.25 -13.82
C THR A 48 -22.51 6.59 -13.31
N ALA A 49 -21.95 7.68 -13.83
CA ALA A 49 -22.54 9.00 -13.67
C ALA A 49 -23.91 8.99 -14.35
N SER A 50 -24.98 9.06 -13.56
CA SER A 50 -26.31 9.41 -14.08
C SER A 50 -26.21 10.80 -14.72
N LYS A 51 -26.43 10.90 -16.04
CA LYS A 51 -26.50 12.17 -16.77
C LYS A 51 -27.57 13.09 -16.17
N PRO A 52 -27.27 14.36 -15.85
CA PRO A 52 -28.25 15.41 -15.90
C PRO A 52 -28.23 16.06 -17.29
N SER A 53 -29.43 16.39 -17.76
CA SER A 53 -29.71 17.22 -18.91
C SER A 53 -29.06 18.62 -18.80
N SER A 54 -28.92 19.24 -19.97
CA SER A 54 -28.27 20.51 -20.29
C SER A 54 -28.45 21.71 -19.34
N SER A 55 -27.41 22.56 -19.40
CA SER A 55 -27.32 24.00 -19.10
C SER A 55 -27.39 24.47 -17.64
N SER A 56 -26.22 24.77 -17.06
CA SER A 56 -25.87 26.11 -16.54
C SER A 56 -24.49 26.06 -15.87
N SER A 57 -23.65 27.03 -16.18
CA SER A 57 -22.35 27.24 -15.56
C SER A 57 -22.53 27.71 -14.11
N SER A 58 -22.53 26.76 -13.17
CA SER A 58 -22.26 27.01 -11.76
C SER A 58 -21.24 25.98 -11.28
N SER A 59 -20.22 26.48 -10.56
CA SER A 59 -19.09 25.71 -10.02
C SER A 59 -19.53 24.79 -8.87
N SER A 60 -20.43 23.84 -9.11
CA SER A 60 -20.72 22.77 -8.15
C SER A 60 -19.57 21.77 -8.16
N SER A 61 -18.91 21.56 -7.02
CA SER A 61 -17.90 20.50 -6.87
C SER A 61 -18.51 19.14 -7.24
N ALA A 62 -17.95 18.48 -8.26
CA ALA A 62 -18.43 17.19 -8.75
C ALA A 62 -18.35 16.12 -7.65
N TYR A 63 -19.33 15.23 -7.63
CA TYR A 63 -19.33 14.05 -6.76
C TYR A 63 -18.33 13.03 -7.31
N THR A 64 -17.46 12.49 -6.45
CA THR A 64 -16.50 11.44 -6.81
C THR A 64 -16.63 10.27 -5.86
N SER A 65 -16.38 9.07 -6.38
CA SER A 65 -16.39 7.83 -5.61
C SER A 65 -14.99 7.23 -5.53
N SER A 66 -14.76 6.50 -4.45
CA SER A 66 -13.59 5.66 -4.24
C SER A 66 -13.64 4.42 -5.14
N PHE A 67 -12.52 3.71 -5.19
CA PHE A 67 -12.43 2.41 -5.84
C PHE A 67 -13.00 1.31 -4.93
N GLU A 68 -13.30 0.16 -5.52
CA GLU A 68 -13.52 -1.08 -4.77
C GLU A 68 -12.25 -1.52 -4.02
N PRO A 69 -12.37 -2.23 -2.89
CA PRO A 69 -11.21 -2.65 -2.11
C PRO A 69 -10.30 -3.58 -2.93
N LEU A 70 -9.04 -3.18 -3.08
CA LEU A 70 -8.02 -4.01 -3.73
C LEU A 70 -7.62 -5.14 -2.79
N THR A 71 -7.87 -6.38 -3.20
CA THR A 71 -7.48 -7.60 -2.48
C THR A 71 -6.99 -8.65 -3.48
N TRP A 72 -6.58 -9.83 -2.99
CA TRP A 72 -6.22 -10.95 -3.88
C TRP A 72 -7.36 -11.37 -4.81
N LYS A 73 -8.63 -11.17 -4.40
CA LYS A 73 -9.83 -11.50 -5.20
C LYS A 73 -9.93 -10.72 -6.50
N CYS A 74 -9.19 -9.61 -6.63
CA CYS A 74 -9.09 -8.87 -7.89
C CYS A 74 -8.26 -9.61 -8.95
N PHE A 75 -7.57 -10.71 -8.59
CA PHE A 75 -6.65 -11.44 -9.45
C PHE A 75 -7.01 -12.93 -9.51
N PRO A 76 -7.71 -13.39 -10.56
CA PRO A 76 -8.08 -14.80 -10.71
C PRO A 76 -6.89 -15.77 -10.73
N SER A 77 -5.70 -15.27 -11.06
CA SER A 77 -4.46 -16.07 -11.08
C SER A 77 -3.83 -16.28 -9.69
N LEU A 78 -4.33 -15.63 -8.65
CA LEU A 78 -3.82 -15.81 -7.29
C LEU A 78 -4.66 -16.87 -6.58
N GLU A 79 -3.97 -17.76 -5.87
CA GLU A 79 -4.61 -18.61 -4.88
C GLU A 79 -5.20 -17.75 -3.75
N GLU A 80 -6.10 -18.35 -2.95
CA GLU A 80 -6.68 -17.66 -1.81
C GLU A 80 -5.58 -17.25 -0.82
N VAL A 81 -5.52 -15.96 -0.50
CA VAL A 81 -4.59 -15.39 0.47
C VAL A 81 -5.37 -14.73 1.60
N GLU A 82 -5.06 -15.08 2.83
CA GLU A 82 -5.64 -14.39 3.98
C GLU A 82 -5.22 -12.91 4.00
N VAL A 83 -6.20 -12.01 4.04
CA VAL A 83 -5.94 -10.57 4.20
C VAL A 83 -5.59 -10.31 5.66
N HIS A 84 -4.35 -9.91 5.95
CA HIS A 84 -3.91 -9.61 7.31
C HIS A 84 -3.81 -8.10 7.59
N THR A 85 -3.64 -7.26 6.56
CA THR A 85 -3.46 -5.81 6.71
C THR A 85 -4.32 -5.06 5.69
N LEU A 86 -5.20 -4.18 6.16
CA LEU A 86 -5.92 -3.21 5.32
C LEU A 86 -5.26 -1.83 5.45
N ILE A 87 -4.89 -1.24 4.32
CA ILE A 87 -4.31 0.11 4.25
C ILE A 87 -5.33 1.06 3.64
N LEU A 88 -5.57 2.17 4.32
CA LEU A 88 -6.61 3.14 4.01
C LEU A 88 -6.01 4.49 3.63
N GLY A 89 -6.31 4.95 2.43
CA GLY A 89 -6.25 6.38 2.09
C GLY A 89 -7.47 7.14 2.66
N THR A 90 -7.48 8.47 2.56
CA THR A 90 -8.69 9.26 2.89
C THR A 90 -9.75 9.11 1.79
N HIS A 91 -9.41 9.53 0.57
CA HIS A 91 -10.19 9.41 -0.66
C HIS A 91 -9.25 9.57 -1.87
N PRO A 92 -9.44 8.88 -3.01
CA PRO A 92 -8.52 8.94 -4.13
C PRO A 92 -8.29 10.36 -4.64
N SER A 93 -7.04 10.78 -4.88
CA SER A 93 -6.74 12.10 -5.47
C SER A 93 -7.27 12.23 -6.90
N ILE A 94 -7.33 13.44 -7.46
CA ILE A 94 -7.69 13.63 -8.88
C ILE A 94 -6.76 12.84 -9.80
N THR A 95 -5.46 12.79 -9.48
CA THR A 95 -4.50 11.97 -10.23
C THR A 95 -4.79 10.49 -10.10
N SER A 96 -5.12 10.02 -8.90
CA SER A 96 -5.51 8.62 -8.68
C SER A 96 -6.74 8.25 -9.51
N LEU A 97 -7.79 9.08 -9.48
CA LEU A 97 -9.02 8.88 -10.25
C LEU A 97 -8.77 8.90 -11.75
N LYS A 98 -8.01 9.89 -12.25
CA LYS A 98 -7.67 10.02 -13.67
C LYS A 98 -6.88 8.82 -14.20
N GLU A 99 -5.92 8.34 -13.42
CA GLU A 99 -5.05 7.22 -13.80
C GLU A 99 -5.68 5.87 -13.47
N ASN A 100 -6.81 5.86 -12.75
CA ASN A 100 -7.47 4.67 -12.22
C ASN A 100 -6.55 3.81 -11.34
N ARG A 101 -5.82 4.47 -10.43
CA ARG A 101 -4.76 3.87 -9.61
C ARG A 101 -4.80 4.38 -8.18
N TYR A 102 -4.82 3.47 -7.21
CA TYR A 102 -4.50 3.80 -5.82
C TYR A 102 -3.12 4.46 -5.76
N PHE A 103 -3.01 5.54 -4.99
CA PHE A 103 -1.76 6.33 -4.86
C PHE A 103 -1.08 6.65 -6.22
N GLY A 104 -1.89 6.96 -7.24
CA GLY A 104 -1.47 7.11 -8.64
C GLY A 104 -0.46 8.24 -8.89
N HIS A 105 -0.42 9.28 -8.05
CA HIS A 105 0.54 10.37 -8.19
C HIS A 105 2.00 9.87 -8.08
N LYS A 106 2.86 10.22 -9.05
CA LYS A 106 4.23 9.69 -9.17
C LYS A 106 5.12 9.99 -7.95
N MET A 107 4.90 11.13 -7.32
CA MET A 107 5.63 11.54 -6.11
C MET A 107 5.01 11.00 -4.81
N ASN A 108 3.87 10.31 -4.87
CA ASN A 108 3.35 9.64 -3.68
C ASN A 108 4.27 8.47 -3.33
N ALA A 109 4.74 8.43 -2.08
CA ALA A 109 5.78 7.51 -1.64
C ALA A 109 5.29 6.06 -1.52
N PHE A 110 3.97 5.81 -1.49
CA PHE A 110 3.40 4.50 -1.17
C PHE A 110 4.00 3.35 -1.99
N TRP A 111 3.90 3.42 -3.32
CA TRP A 111 4.37 2.36 -4.20
C TRP A 111 5.90 2.24 -4.29
N TRP A 112 6.63 3.31 -3.95
CA TRP A 112 8.09 3.24 -3.81
C TRP A 112 8.48 2.44 -2.56
N ILE A 113 7.82 2.73 -1.43
CA ILE A 113 8.00 2.01 -0.17
C ILE A 113 7.56 0.55 -0.32
N ALA A 114 6.40 0.29 -0.93
CA ALA A 114 5.92 -1.05 -1.20
C ALA A 114 6.94 -1.86 -2.02
N GLY A 115 7.52 -1.25 -3.06
CA GLY A 115 8.57 -1.87 -3.86
C GLY A 115 9.81 -2.22 -3.03
N ASP A 116 10.32 -1.28 -2.25
CA ASP A 116 11.46 -1.51 -1.36
C ASP A 116 11.23 -2.63 -0.34
N CYS A 117 9.99 -2.81 0.13
CA CYS A 117 9.62 -3.83 1.11
C CYS A 117 9.25 -5.19 0.49
N LEU A 118 8.72 -5.20 -0.74
CA LEU A 118 8.18 -6.40 -1.41
C LEU A 118 9.03 -6.90 -2.58
N GLY A 119 10.17 -6.27 -2.87
CA GLY A 119 11.14 -6.77 -3.84
C GLY A 119 10.93 -6.32 -5.29
N PHE A 120 10.24 -5.20 -5.50
CA PHE A 120 10.01 -4.63 -6.84
C PHE A 120 10.35 -3.14 -6.89
N ARG A 121 10.29 -2.55 -8.10
CA ARG A 121 10.44 -1.10 -8.29
C ARG A 121 9.27 -0.55 -9.11
N ARG A 122 8.78 0.63 -8.73
CA ARG A 122 7.64 1.27 -9.41
C ARG A 122 8.00 1.80 -10.80
N ALA A 123 9.14 2.46 -10.90
CA ALA A 123 9.64 3.13 -12.11
C ALA A 123 11.16 3.35 -12.01
N ASP A 124 11.77 3.79 -13.10
CA ASP A 124 13.19 4.18 -13.17
C ASP A 124 13.58 5.28 -12.16
N GLY A 125 12.62 6.05 -11.65
CA GLY A 125 12.89 7.16 -10.76
C GLY A 125 13.45 8.38 -11.49
N ILE A 126 13.24 8.48 -12.81
CA ILE A 126 13.61 9.63 -13.62
C ILE A 126 12.34 10.44 -13.92
N SER A 127 12.44 11.76 -13.79
CA SER A 127 11.36 12.65 -14.17
C SER A 127 11.20 12.70 -15.69
N PRO A 128 10.01 12.37 -16.25
CA PRO A 128 9.82 12.43 -17.69
C PRO A 128 9.97 13.85 -18.28
N SER A 129 9.68 14.87 -17.48
CA SER A 129 9.74 16.27 -17.94
C SER A 129 11.14 16.86 -17.85
N THR A 130 11.91 16.53 -16.81
CA THR A 130 13.22 17.13 -16.58
C THR A 130 14.39 16.22 -16.93
N GLN A 131 14.13 14.93 -17.18
CA GLN A 131 15.15 13.89 -17.39
C GLN A 131 16.16 13.79 -16.24
N LYS A 132 15.81 14.31 -15.06
CA LYS A 132 16.62 14.26 -13.84
C LYS A 132 16.05 13.20 -12.88
N PRO A 133 16.90 12.50 -12.11
CA PRO A 133 16.43 11.60 -11.06
C PRO A 133 15.56 12.32 -10.03
N TYR A 134 14.52 11.65 -9.54
CA TYR A 134 13.79 12.07 -8.36
C TYR A 134 14.72 12.06 -7.15
N THR A 135 14.51 12.97 -6.19
CA THR A 135 15.29 13.04 -4.95
C THR A 135 15.31 11.72 -4.17
N LEU A 136 14.24 10.92 -4.28
CA LEU A 136 14.14 9.60 -3.64
C LEU A 136 14.97 8.52 -4.33
N ALA A 137 15.34 8.69 -5.60
CA ALA A 137 15.89 7.62 -6.44
C ALA A 137 17.22 7.05 -5.89
N GLN A 138 18.03 7.89 -5.24
CA GLN A 138 19.28 7.48 -4.60
C GLN A 138 19.10 6.55 -3.38
N TYR A 139 17.87 6.41 -2.87
CA TYR A 139 17.57 5.61 -1.68
C TYR A 139 16.80 4.32 -1.97
N LEU A 140 16.44 4.09 -3.24
CA LEU A 140 15.72 2.89 -3.66
C LEU A 140 16.62 1.67 -3.54
N ARG A 141 16.05 0.57 -3.05
CA ARG A 141 16.82 -0.67 -2.77
C ARG A 141 17.04 -1.54 -3.99
N HIS A 142 16.13 -1.45 -4.96
CA HIS A 142 16.10 -2.32 -6.13
C HIS A 142 16.52 -1.55 -7.38
N GLY A 143 17.27 -2.19 -8.27
CA GLY A 143 17.70 -1.59 -9.53
C GLY A 143 16.57 -1.51 -10.56
N GLU A 144 16.90 -1.01 -11.75
CA GLU A 144 15.94 -0.85 -12.85
C GLU A 144 15.41 -2.19 -13.37
N GLU A 145 16.16 -3.28 -13.18
CA GLU A 145 15.78 -4.65 -13.53
C GLU A 145 14.58 -5.18 -12.75
N LYS A 146 14.21 -4.51 -11.65
CA LYS A 146 13.04 -4.83 -10.83
C LYS A 146 11.84 -3.94 -11.12
N VAL A 147 11.90 -3.07 -12.13
CA VAL A 147 10.76 -2.22 -12.52
C VAL A 147 9.65 -3.10 -13.11
N ILE A 148 8.45 -3.03 -12.50
CA ILE A 148 7.27 -3.77 -12.97
C ILE A 148 6.08 -2.82 -13.21
N PRO A 149 5.17 -3.13 -14.15
CA PRO A 149 3.95 -2.36 -14.38
C PRO A 149 3.08 -2.26 -13.13
N TYR A 150 2.25 -1.21 -13.03
CA TYR A 150 1.39 -0.98 -11.86
C TYR A 150 0.52 -2.19 -11.52
N GLU A 151 0.03 -2.87 -12.54
CA GLU A 151 -0.83 -4.04 -12.46
C GLU A 151 -0.12 -5.22 -11.77
N GLU A 152 1.17 -5.39 -12.02
CA GLU A 152 2.00 -6.37 -11.30
C GLU A 152 2.35 -5.89 -9.88
N GLN A 153 2.53 -4.58 -9.66
CA GLN A 153 2.76 -4.03 -8.31
C GLN A 153 1.58 -4.34 -7.38
N VAL A 154 0.35 -4.09 -7.84
CA VAL A 154 -0.86 -4.38 -7.05
C VAL A 154 -1.05 -5.88 -6.84
N LYS A 155 -0.69 -6.72 -7.82
CA LYS A 155 -0.75 -8.18 -7.71
C LYS A 155 0.25 -8.71 -6.68
N VAL A 156 1.52 -8.28 -6.74
CA VAL A 156 2.54 -8.63 -5.74
C VAL A 156 2.10 -8.17 -4.34
N PHE A 157 1.54 -6.98 -4.23
CA PHE A 157 1.03 -6.45 -2.97
C PHE A 157 -0.10 -7.32 -2.40
N ALA A 158 -1.11 -7.65 -3.21
CA ALA A 158 -2.24 -8.47 -2.82
C ALA A 158 -1.86 -9.93 -2.50
N ALA A 159 -0.95 -10.52 -3.28
CA ALA A 159 -0.39 -11.86 -3.04
C ALA A 159 0.42 -11.96 -1.74
N ASN A 160 0.79 -10.83 -1.15
CA ASN A 160 1.42 -10.75 0.16
C ASN A 160 0.43 -10.45 1.29
N GLY A 161 -0.89 -10.61 1.08
CA GLY A 161 -1.90 -10.51 2.14
C GLY A 161 -2.28 -9.08 2.55
N PHE A 162 -1.83 -8.09 1.77
CA PHE A 162 -2.20 -6.69 1.98
C PHE A 162 -3.41 -6.29 1.11
N ALA A 163 -4.27 -5.45 1.66
CA ALA A 163 -5.41 -4.84 0.98
C ALA A 163 -5.30 -3.31 0.95
N LEU A 164 -5.83 -2.67 -0.09
CA LEU A 164 -5.99 -1.21 -0.17
C LEU A 164 -7.45 -0.81 -0.27
N TRP A 165 -7.82 0.26 0.42
CA TRP A 165 -9.08 0.94 0.22
C TRP A 165 -8.97 2.40 0.65
N ASP A 166 -10.10 3.08 0.82
CA ASP A 166 -10.18 4.44 1.35
C ASP A 166 -11.23 4.54 2.46
N ILE A 167 -11.07 5.53 3.33
CA ILE A 167 -12.03 5.85 4.40
C ILE A 167 -13.35 6.34 3.81
N VAL A 168 -13.28 7.26 2.86
CA VAL A 168 -14.43 7.92 2.25
C VAL A 168 -14.79 7.21 0.95
N GLN A 169 -15.99 6.61 0.92
CA GLN A 169 -16.58 5.98 -0.26
C GLN A 169 -16.89 7.03 -1.32
N SER A 170 -17.52 8.13 -0.95
CA SER A 170 -17.93 9.15 -1.90
C SER A 170 -18.00 10.52 -1.27
N CYS A 171 -17.74 11.58 -2.03
CA CYS A 171 -17.83 12.96 -1.56
C CYS A 171 -17.95 13.96 -2.71
N GLN A 172 -18.29 15.20 -2.37
CA GLN A 172 -18.02 16.36 -3.21
C GLN A 172 -16.65 16.92 -2.85
N ARG A 173 -15.76 17.07 -3.85
CA ARG A 173 -14.45 17.67 -3.59
C ARG A 173 -13.94 18.47 -4.79
N LYS A 174 -13.47 19.70 -4.51
CA LYS A 174 -12.66 20.48 -5.45
C LYS A 174 -11.18 20.24 -5.16
N GLY A 175 -10.41 19.85 -6.18
CA GLY A 175 -8.99 19.55 -6.00
C GLY A 175 -8.75 18.19 -5.31
N SER A 176 -7.55 18.03 -4.75
CA SER A 176 -7.12 16.77 -4.08
C SER A 176 -6.83 16.93 -2.59
N LEU A 177 -7.11 18.11 -2.01
CA LEU A 177 -6.90 18.34 -0.58
C LEU A 177 -8.04 17.76 0.24
N ASP A 178 -7.71 17.03 1.30
CA ASP A 178 -8.70 16.46 2.23
C ASP A 178 -9.56 17.55 2.89
N SER A 179 -9.02 18.76 3.09
CA SER A 179 -9.77 19.91 3.62
C SER A 179 -10.90 20.41 2.70
N ALA A 180 -10.93 19.97 1.45
CA ALA A 180 -11.97 20.31 0.48
C ALA A 180 -13.08 19.24 0.36
N ILE A 181 -12.99 18.12 1.11
CA ILE A 181 -14.02 17.07 1.14
C ILE A 181 -15.29 17.60 1.82
N ARG A 182 -16.43 17.43 1.17
CA ARG A 182 -17.76 17.79 1.68
C ARG A 182 -18.76 16.69 1.32
N ASN A 183 -19.85 16.60 2.08
CA ASN A 183 -20.97 15.68 1.82
C ASN A 183 -20.50 14.22 1.62
N GLU A 184 -19.56 13.82 2.48
CA GLU A 184 -18.90 12.53 2.39
C GLU A 184 -19.69 11.38 3.03
N THR A 185 -19.60 10.22 2.40
CA THR A 185 -20.10 8.94 2.90
C THR A 185 -18.91 8.02 3.13
N PRO A 186 -18.75 7.41 4.33
CA PRO A 186 -17.66 6.47 4.58
C PRO A 186 -17.91 5.10 3.94
N ASN A 187 -16.84 4.37 3.64
CA ASN A 187 -16.90 2.96 3.28
C ASN A 187 -17.25 2.08 4.50
N ASP A 188 -17.84 0.90 4.28
CA ASP A 188 -18.11 -0.08 5.34
C ASP A 188 -16.85 -0.86 5.74
N ILE A 189 -15.95 -0.18 6.46
CA ILE A 189 -14.70 -0.77 6.97
C ILE A 189 -14.95 -1.85 8.03
N PRO A 190 -15.86 -1.68 9.01
CA PRO A 190 -16.19 -2.74 9.95
C PRO A 190 -16.69 -4.01 9.25
N GLY A 191 -17.61 -3.89 8.29
CA GLY A 191 -18.11 -5.02 7.51
C GLY A 191 -17.03 -5.68 6.64
N PHE A 192 -16.09 -4.90 6.08
CA PHE A 192 -14.91 -5.47 5.43
C PHE A 192 -14.08 -6.30 6.42
N CYS A 193 -13.88 -5.83 7.64
CA CYS A 193 -13.11 -6.55 8.67
C CYS A 193 -13.82 -7.81 9.17
N GLN A 194 -15.15 -7.80 9.24
CA GLN A 194 -15.96 -9.00 9.56
C GLN A 194 -15.85 -10.07 8.47
N LYS A 195 -15.85 -9.66 7.20
CA LYS A 195 -15.66 -10.56 6.04
C LYS A 195 -14.22 -11.09 5.90
N ASN A 196 -13.26 -10.52 6.64
CA ASN A 196 -11.85 -10.91 6.63
C ASN A 196 -11.35 -11.15 8.07
N PRO A 197 -11.74 -12.27 8.71
CA PRO A 197 -11.40 -12.55 10.12
C PRO A 197 -9.91 -12.79 10.39
N SER A 198 -9.09 -12.97 9.35
CA SER A 198 -7.63 -12.99 9.42
C SER A 198 -7.01 -11.60 9.61
N LEU A 199 -7.75 -10.52 9.34
CA LEU A 199 -7.22 -9.15 9.34
C LEU A 199 -6.77 -8.73 10.74
N LYS A 200 -5.47 -8.50 10.93
CA LYS A 200 -4.89 -8.10 12.21
C LYS A 200 -4.61 -6.60 12.30
N ARG A 201 -4.69 -5.86 11.19
CA ARG A 201 -4.21 -4.48 11.13
C ARG A 201 -4.99 -3.59 10.18
N ILE A 202 -5.29 -2.39 10.67
CA ILE A 202 -5.76 -1.26 9.85
C ILE A 202 -4.69 -0.18 9.89
N VAL A 203 -4.32 0.31 8.71
CA VAL A 203 -3.25 1.29 8.53
C VAL A 203 -3.82 2.55 7.89
N ILE A 204 -3.59 3.71 8.50
CA ILE A 204 -4.00 5.00 7.94
C ILE A 204 -2.81 5.64 7.21
N ALA A 205 -2.89 5.68 5.89
CA ALA A 205 -1.80 6.11 5.02
C ALA A 205 -1.58 7.63 5.00
N ASN A 206 -2.58 8.41 5.41
CA ASN A 206 -2.60 9.87 5.34
C ASN A 206 -2.20 10.56 6.66
N GLY A 207 -1.68 9.81 7.63
CA GLY A 207 -1.30 10.32 8.95
C GLY A 207 -2.45 10.96 9.71
N SER A 208 -2.18 12.00 10.50
CA SER A 208 -3.17 12.61 11.40
C SER A 208 -4.44 13.07 10.69
N THR A 209 -4.35 13.57 9.47
CA THR A 209 -5.53 13.94 8.67
C THR A 209 -6.42 12.74 8.42
N GLY A 210 -5.85 11.62 7.96
CA GLY A 210 -6.60 10.38 7.76
C GLY A 210 -7.16 9.84 9.07
N SER A 211 -6.41 9.92 10.17
CA SER A 211 -6.85 9.43 11.48
C SER A 211 -8.03 10.24 12.01
N ASN A 212 -8.05 11.56 11.77
CA ASN A 212 -9.18 12.41 12.10
C ASN A 212 -10.43 12.07 11.28
N PHE A 213 -10.27 11.79 9.97
CA PHE A 213 -11.38 11.30 9.14
C PHE A 213 -11.89 9.95 9.61
N PHE A 214 -10.99 9.03 9.96
CA PHE A 214 -11.37 7.73 10.51
C PHE A 214 -12.18 7.89 11.80
N LEU A 215 -11.67 8.66 12.77
CA LEU A 215 -12.39 8.92 14.02
C LEU A 215 -13.74 9.61 13.80
N LYS A 216 -13.84 10.53 12.84
CA LYS A 216 -15.11 11.20 12.52
C LYS A 216 -16.24 10.21 12.18
N HIS A 217 -15.93 9.12 11.48
CA HIS A 217 -16.92 8.15 11.01
C HIS A 217 -17.00 6.88 11.85
N PHE A 218 -15.92 6.50 12.53
CA PHE A 218 -15.80 5.22 13.22
C PHE A 218 -15.53 5.37 14.72
N LYS A 219 -15.83 6.54 15.31
CA LYS A 219 -15.63 6.80 16.75
C LYS A 219 -16.23 5.68 17.61
N GLU A 220 -17.51 5.38 17.44
CA GLU A 220 -18.21 4.35 18.22
C GLU A 220 -17.57 2.97 18.06
N TRP A 221 -17.10 2.64 16.85
CA TRP A 221 -16.38 1.39 16.62
C TRP A 221 -15.04 1.35 17.36
N CYS A 222 -14.30 2.46 17.43
CA CYS A 222 -13.10 2.53 18.29
C CYS A 222 -13.43 2.28 19.78
N PHE A 223 -14.64 2.63 20.25
CA PHE A 223 -15.10 2.37 21.63
C PHE A 223 -15.73 0.98 21.83
N SER A 224 -15.88 0.18 20.78
CA SER A 224 -16.43 -1.18 20.85
C SER A 224 -15.44 -2.21 21.41
N GLY A 225 -14.14 -1.91 21.36
CA GLY A 225 -13.06 -2.80 21.78
C GLY A 225 -12.49 -3.70 20.69
N ASP A 226 -12.91 -3.54 19.43
CA ASP A 226 -12.33 -4.26 18.29
C ASP A 226 -10.94 -3.77 17.87
N LEU A 227 -10.61 -2.52 18.20
CA LEU A 227 -9.40 -1.81 17.77
C LEU A 227 -8.51 -1.46 18.97
N LYS A 228 -7.19 -1.64 18.81
CA LYS A 228 -6.17 -1.11 19.71
C LYS A 228 -5.12 -0.30 18.96
N PRO A 229 -4.54 0.75 19.55
CA PRO A 229 -3.46 1.49 18.91
C PRO A 229 -2.18 0.63 18.82
N ALA A 230 -1.41 0.80 17.75
CA ALA A 230 -0.01 0.37 17.73
C ALA A 230 0.85 1.20 18.69
N GLU A 231 2.02 0.69 19.07
CA GLU A 231 2.94 1.32 20.03
C GLU A 231 3.49 2.69 19.58
N ASN A 232 3.42 3.02 18.29
CA ASN A 232 3.91 4.31 17.81
C ASN A 232 3.09 5.48 18.38
N THR A 233 3.77 6.60 18.61
CA THR A 233 3.20 7.80 19.24
C THR A 233 1.94 8.32 18.54
N GLN A 234 1.89 8.27 17.22
CA GLN A 234 0.74 8.78 16.44
C GLN A 234 -0.50 7.93 16.69
N SER A 235 -0.35 6.61 16.76
CA SER A 235 -1.46 5.69 17.00
C SER A 235 -1.97 5.80 18.44
N GLN A 236 -1.05 5.89 19.41
CA GLN A 236 -1.41 6.10 20.81
C GLN A 236 -2.22 7.39 21.03
N LYS A 237 -1.83 8.49 20.35
CA LYS A 237 -2.57 9.77 20.41
C LYS A 237 -4.02 9.66 19.92
N VAL A 238 -4.28 8.83 18.91
CA VAL A 238 -5.65 8.65 18.36
C VAL A 238 -6.57 7.98 19.40
N PHE A 239 -6.02 7.10 20.22
CA PHE A 239 -6.75 6.30 21.21
C PHE A 239 -6.62 6.85 22.65
N ALA A 240 -6.03 8.04 22.84
CA ALA A 240 -5.71 8.57 24.16
C ALA A 240 -6.94 8.81 25.07
N SER A 241 -8.13 8.97 24.48
CA SER A 241 -9.40 9.13 25.20
C SER A 241 -10.16 7.81 25.41
N ILE A 242 -9.63 6.68 24.94
CA ILE A 242 -10.30 5.38 25.04
C ILE A 242 -9.76 4.62 26.27
N PRO A 243 -10.63 4.16 27.19
CA PRO A 243 -10.20 3.41 28.37
C PRO A 243 -9.41 2.16 28.02
N LYS A 244 -8.34 1.87 28.77
CA LYS A 244 -7.38 0.79 28.45
C LYS A 244 -8.03 -0.59 28.47
N GLU A 245 -8.95 -0.82 29.39
CA GLU A 245 -9.72 -2.06 29.55
C GLU A 245 -10.52 -2.42 28.28
N LYS A 246 -10.90 -1.42 27.47
CA LYS A 246 -11.56 -1.66 26.18
C LYS A 246 -10.60 -2.14 25.09
N LEU A 247 -9.29 -1.97 25.26
CA LEU A 247 -8.27 -2.24 24.24
C LEU A 247 -7.60 -3.61 24.42
N GLU A 248 -7.70 -4.23 25.60
CA GLU A 248 -6.94 -5.43 25.98
C GLU A 248 -7.21 -6.62 25.06
N ASN A 249 -8.47 -6.83 24.68
CA ASN A 249 -8.90 -7.95 23.85
C ASN A 249 -9.05 -7.60 22.36
N ALA A 250 -8.65 -6.39 21.97
CA ALA A 250 -8.80 -5.93 20.59
C ALA A 250 -7.98 -6.79 19.62
N ARG A 251 -8.68 -7.31 18.61
CA ARG A 251 -8.13 -8.19 17.58
C ARG A 251 -7.32 -7.42 16.54
N ILE A 252 -7.70 -6.17 16.25
CA ILE A 252 -7.14 -5.38 15.16
C ILE A 252 -6.27 -4.26 15.73
N THR A 253 -5.02 -4.21 15.30
CA THR A 253 -4.11 -3.11 15.59
C THR A 253 -4.31 -1.96 14.60
N PHE A 254 -4.63 -0.78 15.09
CA PHE A 254 -4.72 0.47 14.35
C PHE A 254 -3.35 1.15 14.27
N VAL A 255 -2.91 1.50 13.07
CA VAL A 255 -1.63 2.16 12.80
C VAL A 255 -1.85 3.48 12.09
N SER A 256 -1.62 4.60 12.79
CA SER A 256 -1.54 5.93 12.18
C SER A 256 -0.14 6.18 11.64
N CYS A 257 0.04 6.10 10.32
CA CYS A 257 1.38 6.18 9.72
C CYS A 257 1.90 7.61 9.51
N VAL A 258 3.21 7.73 9.29
CA VAL A 258 3.77 8.88 8.58
C VAL A 258 3.17 8.93 7.17
N SER A 259 2.63 10.09 6.78
CA SER A 259 1.90 10.22 5.52
C SER A 259 2.78 10.01 4.29
N VAL A 260 2.29 9.20 3.35
CA VAL A 260 2.94 8.91 2.04
C VAL A 260 2.67 9.98 0.99
N SER A 261 1.83 10.97 1.31
CA SER A 261 1.56 12.11 0.43
C SER A 261 2.80 13.00 0.23
N PRO A 262 2.97 13.59 -0.97
CA PRO A 262 3.96 14.65 -1.18
C PRO A 262 3.76 15.86 -0.25
N ALA A 263 2.52 16.13 0.18
CA ALA A 263 2.21 17.24 1.08
C ALA A 263 2.86 17.09 2.47
N ALA A 264 3.19 15.86 2.87
CA ALA A 264 3.98 15.60 4.08
C ALA A 264 5.48 15.77 3.78
N ALA A 265 5.87 16.99 3.41
CA ALA A 265 7.24 17.34 3.01
C ALA A 265 8.23 17.39 4.19
N GLY A 266 7.72 17.45 5.44
CA GLY A 266 8.55 17.40 6.65
C GLY A 266 9.21 16.04 6.92
N PHE A 267 8.89 15.00 6.14
CA PHE A 267 9.51 13.68 6.26
C PHE A 267 10.25 13.32 4.97
N THR A 268 11.51 12.92 5.13
CA THR A 268 12.32 12.34 4.05
C THR A 268 11.75 10.99 3.60
N TYR A 269 12.15 10.54 2.40
CA TYR A 269 11.78 9.21 1.92
C TYR A 269 12.23 8.11 2.89
N LEU A 270 13.46 8.17 3.40
CA LEU A 270 13.99 7.19 4.34
C LEU A 270 13.17 7.11 5.63
N GLN A 271 12.76 8.26 6.20
CA GLN A 271 11.90 8.28 7.39
C GLN A 271 10.54 7.62 7.10
N LYS A 272 9.92 7.94 5.95
CA LYS A 272 8.66 7.30 5.54
C LYS A 272 8.87 5.80 5.35
N ARG A 273 9.86 5.38 4.56
CA ARG A 273 10.14 3.98 4.26
C ARG A 273 10.40 3.16 5.52
N ASN A 274 11.31 3.61 6.38
CA ASN A 274 11.68 2.88 7.59
C ASN A 274 10.48 2.74 8.54
N PHE A 275 9.68 3.80 8.73
CA PHE A 275 8.46 3.72 9.55
C PHE A 275 7.48 2.68 9.00
N TRP A 276 7.21 2.72 7.70
CA TRP A 276 6.27 1.79 7.07
C TRP A 276 6.79 0.36 7.06
N GLU A 277 8.08 0.15 6.82
CA GLU A 277 8.71 -1.15 6.92
C GLU A 277 8.54 -1.74 8.32
N GLU A 278 8.89 -0.97 9.36
CA GLU A 278 8.84 -1.42 10.75
C GLU A 278 7.42 -1.71 11.25
N HIS A 279 6.47 -0.82 10.96
CA HIS A 279 5.14 -0.87 11.59
C HIS A 279 4.04 -1.44 10.69
N VAL A 280 4.29 -1.61 9.39
CA VAL A 280 3.29 -2.08 8.42
C VAL A 280 3.75 -3.34 7.70
N TYR A 281 4.86 -3.27 6.96
CA TYR A 281 5.27 -4.37 6.08
C TYR A 281 5.87 -5.54 6.85
N ASN A 282 6.84 -5.33 7.75
CA ASN A 282 7.44 -6.42 8.52
C ASN A 282 6.38 -7.17 9.36
N PRO A 283 5.49 -6.49 10.12
CA PRO A 283 4.46 -7.19 10.85
C PRO A 283 3.48 -7.93 9.94
N GLY A 284 3.12 -7.38 8.77
CA GLY A 284 2.27 -8.06 7.79
C GLY A 284 2.92 -9.32 7.21
N LEU A 285 4.16 -9.22 6.74
CA LEU A 285 4.91 -10.35 6.20
C LEU A 285 5.14 -11.44 7.25
N ASN A 286 5.31 -11.08 8.52
CA ASN A 286 5.37 -12.04 9.61
C ASN A 286 4.04 -12.78 9.80
N GLU A 287 2.88 -12.12 9.65
CA GLU A 287 1.58 -12.80 9.69
C GLU A 287 1.44 -13.77 8.51
N LYS A 288 1.85 -13.37 7.30
CA LYS A 288 1.87 -14.27 6.13
C LYS A 288 2.71 -15.52 6.40
N LEU A 289 3.93 -15.38 6.92
CA LEU A 289 4.81 -16.52 7.23
C LEU A 289 4.23 -17.45 8.30
N LYS A 290 3.52 -16.90 9.30
CA LYS A 290 2.82 -17.72 10.31
C LYS A 290 1.69 -18.54 9.68
N ASN A 291 0.92 -17.92 8.79
CA ASN A 291 -0.18 -18.58 8.09
C ASN A 291 0.33 -19.71 7.18
N GLU A 292 1.38 -19.48 6.40
CA GLU A 292 2.01 -20.49 5.55
C GLU A 292 2.53 -21.69 6.36
N LYS A 293 3.13 -21.45 7.53
CA LYS A 293 3.57 -22.51 8.45
C LYS A 293 2.40 -23.30 9.02
N LYS A 294 1.31 -22.64 9.40
CA LYS A 294 0.10 -23.28 9.93
C LYS A 294 -0.51 -24.23 8.90
N ILE A 295 -0.69 -23.76 7.66
CA ILE A 295 -1.20 -24.57 6.53
C ILE A 295 -0.28 -25.78 6.27
N SER A 296 1.04 -25.57 6.30
CA SER A 296 2.02 -26.65 6.10
C SER A 296 1.98 -27.72 7.21
N GLN A 297 1.66 -27.33 8.45
CA GLN A 297 1.53 -28.25 9.58
C GLN A 297 0.22 -29.02 9.57
N GLU A 298 -0.89 -28.40 9.16
CA GLU A 298 -2.20 -29.05 9.01
C GLU A 298 -2.23 -30.07 7.87
N ASN A 299 -1.42 -29.86 6.83
CA ASN A 299 -1.32 -30.77 5.68
C ASN A 299 -0.29 -31.90 5.83
N LYS A 300 0.32 -32.07 7.01
CA LYS A 300 1.29 -33.15 7.25
C LYS A 300 0.52 -34.48 7.44
N PRO A 301 0.84 -35.55 6.68
CA PRO A 301 0.18 -36.84 6.87
C PRO A 301 0.38 -37.31 8.30
N THR A 302 -0.70 -37.73 8.96
CA THR A 302 -0.60 -38.44 10.23
C THR A 302 0.14 -39.74 9.95
N GLU A 303 1.42 -39.83 10.32
CA GLU A 303 2.11 -41.11 10.37
C GLU A 303 1.35 -41.97 11.39
N GLN A 304 0.52 -42.87 10.87
CA GLN A 304 -0.04 -43.96 11.64
C GLN A 304 1.15 -44.82 12.05
N HIS A 305 1.60 -44.65 13.30
CA HIS A 305 2.43 -45.64 13.96
C HIS A 305 1.57 -46.90 14.16
N GLU A 306 1.73 -47.86 13.25
CA GLU A 306 1.46 -49.28 13.50
C GLU A 306 2.55 -49.89 14.41
#